data_AF-A0A7Z2M8G6-F1
#
_entry.id   AF-A0A7Z2M8G6-F1
#
_cell.length_a   1.000
_cell.length_b   1.000
_cell.length_c   1.000
_cell.angle_alpha   90.00
_cell.angle_beta   90.00
_cell.angle_gamma   90.00
#
_symmetry.space_group_name_H-M   'P 1'
#
loop_
_entity.id
_entity.type
_entity.pdbx_description
1 polymer ?
#
loop_
_entity_poly.entity_id
_entity_poly.type
_entity_poly.pdbx_seq_one_letter_code
_entity_poly.pdbx_strand_id
1 'polypeptide(L)'
;MCVISIDRDSVHAGDDLESHGTSIKLDPTLTLRTLCEAIQGMGYLPAISGGKATWIICLSGKDVGVLAQQWPEPKLTIPAESILSQYFADSEPSLLFKYWCQADPDHVFSQINAGREPPSRL
;
A
#
# COMPACT_ATOMS: atom_id res chain seq x y z
N MET A 1 19.38 3.39 8.97
CA MET A 1 18.23 4.04 8.32
C MET A 1 18.08 3.51 6.91
N CYS A 2 16.87 3.10 6.54
CA CYS A 2 16.46 2.73 5.18
C CYS A 2 15.60 3.88 4.64
N VAL A 3 15.84 4.30 3.40
CA VAL A 3 15.02 5.29 2.68
C VAL A 3 14.18 4.51 1.69
N ILE A 4 12.86 4.51 1.87
CA ILE A 4 11.93 3.80 0.98
C ILE A 4 11.22 4.84 0.12
N SER A 5 11.32 4.70 -1.20
CA SER A 5 10.55 5.51 -2.15
C SER A 5 9.09 5.05 -2.09
N ILE A 6 8.16 5.98 -1.94
CA ILE A 6 6.73 5.70 -1.92
C ILE A 6 6.08 6.43 -3.09
N ASP A 7 5.25 5.71 -3.84
CA ASP A 7 4.42 6.28 -4.89
C ASP A 7 3.00 5.73 -4.80
N ARG A 8 2.05 6.38 -5.47
CA ARG A 8 0.66 5.94 -5.54
C ARG A 8 0.04 6.26 -6.89
N ASP A 9 -0.89 5.43 -7.34
CA ASP A 9 -1.73 5.76 -8.49
C ASP A 9 -2.59 7.00 -8.18
N SER A 10 -2.92 7.75 -9.23
CA SER A 10 -3.89 8.83 -9.14
C SER A 10 -5.29 8.35 -8.76
N VAL A 11 -6.01 9.24 -8.08
CA VAL A 11 -7.47 9.14 -7.92
C VAL A 11 -8.17 10.12 -8.86
N HIS A 12 -9.50 10.24 -8.81
CA HIS A 12 -10.20 11.24 -9.62
C HIS A 12 -9.64 12.65 -9.34
N ALA A 13 -9.52 13.47 -10.38
CA ALA A 13 -8.83 14.77 -10.36
C ALA A 13 -9.34 15.79 -9.31
N GLY A 14 -10.52 15.57 -8.70
CA GLY A 14 -11.02 16.39 -7.59
C GLY A 14 -10.49 15.99 -6.22
N ASP A 15 -10.01 14.76 -6.05
CA ASP A 15 -9.54 14.17 -4.80
C ASP A 15 -8.00 14.01 -4.77
N ASP A 16 -7.29 14.43 -5.84
CA ASP A 16 -5.87 14.18 -6.06
C ASP A 16 -5.06 15.49 -6.17
N LEU A 17 -4.83 16.14 -5.03
CA LEU A 17 -4.17 17.45 -4.96
C LEU A 17 -2.72 17.40 -4.48
N GLU A 18 -2.28 16.24 -3.98
CA GLU A 18 -0.96 16.04 -3.37
C GLU A 18 -0.01 15.30 -4.31
N SER A 19 1.30 15.55 -4.18
CA SER A 19 2.32 14.81 -4.93
C SER A 19 2.20 13.31 -4.70
N HIS A 20 2.19 12.52 -5.78
CA HIS A 20 2.13 11.07 -5.67
C HIS A 20 3.46 10.52 -5.14
N GLY A 21 4.59 11.01 -5.62
CA GLY A 21 5.90 10.56 -5.15
C GLY A 21 6.30 11.22 -3.82
N THR A 22 6.74 10.40 -2.85
CA THR A 22 7.41 10.82 -1.62
C THR A 22 8.45 9.78 -1.17
N SER A 23 9.10 10.00 -0.03
CA SER A 23 9.96 8.99 0.59
C SER A 23 9.78 8.98 2.10
N ILE A 24 9.91 7.81 2.72
CA ILE A 24 9.92 7.65 4.17
C ILE A 24 11.27 7.10 4.63
N LYS A 25 11.74 7.60 5.77
CA LYS A 25 12.96 7.14 6.42
C LYS A 25 12.59 6.37 7.67
N LEU A 26 12.92 5.09 7.70
CA LEU A 26 12.64 4.20 8.84
C LEU A 26 13.89 3.43 9.24
N ASP A 27 13.89 2.91 10.47
CA ASP A 27 14.89 1.94 10.89
C ASP A 27 14.60 0.60 10.19
N PRO A 28 15.57 0.01 9.45
CA PRO A 28 15.38 -1.26 8.75
C PRO A 28 15.06 -2.46 9.67
N THR A 29 15.23 -2.33 11.00
CA THR A 29 14.83 -3.37 11.96
C THR A 29 13.35 -3.29 12.37
N LEU A 30 12.62 -2.26 11.96
CA LEU A 30 11.17 -2.15 12.17
C LEU A 30 10.41 -3.15 11.30
N THR A 31 9.10 -3.24 11.54
CA THR A 31 8.22 -4.20 10.86
C THR A 31 7.43 -3.53 9.73
N LEU A 32 6.86 -4.37 8.85
CA LEU A 32 5.91 -3.92 7.82
C LEU A 32 4.67 -3.25 8.44
N ARG A 33 4.21 -3.73 9.61
CA ARG A 33 3.15 -3.08 10.38
C ARG A 33 3.49 -1.61 10.65
N THR A 34 4.66 -1.35 11.23
CA THR A 34 5.09 0.02 11.55
C THR A 34 5.21 0.90 10.31
N LEU A 35 5.65 0.35 9.19
CA LEU A 35 5.65 1.07 7.90
C LEU A 35 4.24 1.45 7.48
N CYS A 36 3.28 0.52 7.50
CA CYS A 36 1.89 0.80 7.13
C CYS A 36 1.24 1.82 8.06
N GLU A 37 1.47 1.72 9.37
CA GLU A 37 0.99 2.68 10.37
C GLU A 37 1.55 4.08 10.14
N ALA A 38 2.85 4.19 9.82
CA ALA A 38 3.47 5.48 9.52
C ALA A 38 2.86 6.13 8.27
N ILE A 39 2.62 5.35 7.21
CA ILE A 39 2.02 5.85 5.96
C ILE A 39 0.56 6.29 6.19
N GLN A 40 -0.20 5.52 6.97
CA GLN A 40 -1.57 5.90 7.32
C GLN A 40 -1.61 7.14 8.21
N GLY A 41 -0.72 7.23 9.21
CA GLY A 41 -0.61 8.39 10.09
C GLY A 41 -0.21 9.68 9.37
N MET A 42 0.49 9.58 8.25
CA MET A 42 0.79 10.71 7.36
C MET A 42 -0.43 11.19 6.55
N GLY A 43 -1.52 10.42 6.49
CA GLY A 43 -2.65 10.71 5.61
C GLY A 43 -2.28 10.65 4.12
N TYR A 44 -1.26 9.86 3.77
CA TYR A 44 -0.68 9.86 2.42
C TYR A 44 -1.61 9.30 1.35
N LEU A 45 -2.46 8.33 1.71
CA LEU A 45 -3.46 7.80 0.80
C LEU A 45 -4.76 8.61 0.93
N PRO A 46 -5.25 9.20 -0.16
CA PRO A 46 -6.46 10.01 -0.10
C PRO A 46 -7.67 9.13 0.25
N ALA A 47 -8.51 9.67 1.12
CA ALA A 47 -9.85 9.17 1.36
C ALA A 47 -10.76 9.64 0.22
N ILE A 48 -11.58 8.74 -0.32
CA ILE A 48 -12.55 9.11 -1.36
C ILE A 48 -13.95 9.27 -0.78
N SER A 49 -14.80 10.03 -1.48
CA SER A 49 -16.23 10.09 -1.19
C SER A 49 -16.87 8.70 -1.25
N GLY A 50 -17.68 8.36 -0.25
CA GLY A 50 -18.29 7.03 -0.09
C GLY A 50 -17.49 6.07 0.78
N GLY A 51 -16.24 6.38 1.12
CA GLY A 51 -15.48 5.64 2.14
C GLY A 51 -14.95 4.27 1.69
N LYS A 52 -14.91 4.01 0.38
CA LYS A 52 -14.64 2.68 -0.17
C LYS A 52 -13.35 2.57 -0.96
N ALA A 53 -12.37 3.44 -0.76
CA ALA A 53 -11.11 3.32 -1.49
C ALA A 53 -10.41 2.00 -1.17
N THR A 54 -10.02 1.29 -2.21
CA THR A 54 -9.22 0.06 -2.13
C THR A 54 -7.87 0.32 -2.80
N TRP A 55 -6.79 0.01 -2.09
CA TRP A 55 -5.42 0.18 -2.54
C TRP A 55 -4.67 -1.14 -2.47
N ILE A 56 -4.00 -1.51 -3.55
CA ILE A 56 -3.08 -2.65 -3.54
C ILE A 56 -1.69 -2.15 -3.12
N ILE A 57 -1.10 -2.83 -2.14
CA ILE A 57 0.25 -2.57 -1.65
C ILE A 57 1.22 -3.38 -2.50
N CYS A 58 2.08 -2.69 -3.26
CA CYS A 58 3.09 -3.30 -4.11
C CYS A 58 4.49 -2.99 -3.57
N LEU A 59 5.23 -4.04 -3.20
CA LEU A 59 6.62 -3.96 -2.73
C LEU A 59 7.56 -4.41 -3.84
N SER A 60 8.43 -3.52 -4.33
CA SER A 60 9.41 -3.82 -5.38
C SER A 60 8.82 -4.60 -6.58
N GLY A 61 7.61 -4.21 -7.01
CA GLY A 61 6.89 -4.84 -8.14
C GLY A 61 6.01 -6.04 -7.79
N LYS A 62 6.00 -6.50 -6.53
CA LYS A 62 5.15 -7.61 -6.07
C LYS A 62 3.98 -7.12 -5.23
N ASP A 63 2.77 -7.57 -5.57
CA ASP A 63 1.58 -7.28 -4.78
C ASP A 63 1.61 -8.12 -3.47
N VAL A 64 1.62 -7.42 -2.34
CA VAL A 64 1.83 -8.03 -1.01
C VAL A 64 0.69 -7.77 -0.04
N GLY A 65 -0.35 -7.06 -0.46
CA GLY A 65 -1.48 -6.78 0.41
C GLY A 65 -2.45 -5.76 -0.13
N VAL A 66 -3.46 -5.47 0.70
CA VAL A 66 -4.52 -4.51 0.42
C VAL A 66 -4.71 -3.61 1.63
N LEU A 67 -4.80 -2.32 1.37
CA LEU A 67 -5.25 -1.31 2.31
C LEU A 67 -6.60 -0.80 1.82
N ALA A 68 -7.62 -0.91 2.66
CA ALA A 68 -8.95 -0.42 2.35
C ALA A 68 -9.36 0.64 3.36
N GLN A 69 -9.99 1.72 2.88
CA GLN A 69 -10.48 2.81 3.73
C GLN A 69 -11.52 2.33 4.77
N GLN A 70 -12.21 1.24 4.46
CA GLN A 70 -13.21 0.62 5.34
C GLN A 70 -12.60 -0.26 6.44
N TRP A 71 -11.32 -0.61 6.31
CA TRP A 71 -10.65 -1.52 7.24
C TRP A 71 -9.86 -0.74 8.30
N PRO A 72 -9.84 -1.24 9.55
CA PRO A 72 -9.03 -0.64 10.60
C PRO A 72 -7.53 -0.88 10.39
N GLU A 73 -7.16 -1.96 9.69
CA GLU A 73 -5.79 -2.37 9.41
C GLU A 73 -5.68 -2.96 8.00
N PRO A 74 -4.50 -2.87 7.36
CA PRO A 74 -4.26 -3.50 6.07
C PRO A 74 -4.16 -5.02 6.21
N LYS A 75 -4.51 -5.75 5.15
CA LYS A 75 -4.29 -7.20 5.06
C LYS A 75 -3.10 -7.47 4.16
N LEU A 76 -2.13 -8.22 4.66
CA LEU A 76 -0.90 -8.56 3.95
C LEU A 76 -0.86 -10.05 3.62
N THR A 77 -0.24 -10.41 2.49
CA THR A 77 0.05 -11.81 2.11
C THR A 77 1.32 -12.33 2.76
N ILE A 78 2.05 -11.45 3.44
CA ILE A 78 3.25 -11.71 4.22
C ILE A 78 3.01 -11.31 5.68
N PRO A 79 3.71 -11.91 6.66
CA PRO A 79 3.50 -11.57 8.06
C PRO A 79 3.80 -10.09 8.32
N ALA A 80 2.88 -9.38 8.98
CA ALA A 80 3.04 -7.96 9.28
C ALA A 80 4.25 -7.66 10.20
N GLU A 81 4.66 -8.65 11.00
CA GLU A 81 5.81 -8.59 11.89
C GLU A 81 7.16 -8.86 11.19
N SER A 82 7.14 -9.08 9.87
CA SER A 82 8.39 -9.26 9.12
C SER A 82 9.15 -7.93 9.05
N ILE A 83 10.48 -8.02 9.18
CA ILE A 83 11.34 -6.84 9.28
C ILE A 83 11.58 -6.19 7.91
N LEU A 84 11.68 -4.86 7.88
CA LEU A 84 11.84 -4.10 6.64
C LEU A 84 13.09 -4.53 5.85
N SER A 85 14.20 -4.82 6.54
CA SER A 85 15.44 -5.28 5.88
C SER A 85 15.29 -6.57 5.08
N GLN A 86 14.27 -7.40 5.33
CA GLN A 86 14.02 -8.60 4.51
C GLN A 86 13.42 -8.28 3.14
N TYR A 87 12.73 -7.14 3.01
CA TYR A 87 11.97 -6.77 1.81
C TYR A 87 12.58 -5.56 1.08
N PHE A 88 13.39 -4.77 1.77
CA PHE A 88 13.98 -3.54 1.29
C PHE A 88 15.52 -3.58 1.29
N ALA A 89 16.09 -4.78 1.12
CA ALA A 89 17.55 -4.97 1.01
C ALA A 89 18.11 -4.57 -0.35
N ASP A 90 17.25 -4.40 -1.36
CA ASP A 90 17.66 -4.00 -2.71
C ASP A 90 18.19 -2.57 -2.75
N SER A 91 18.94 -2.24 -3.80
CA SER A 91 19.53 -0.90 -3.97
C SER A 91 18.48 0.22 -4.11
N GLU A 92 17.26 -0.12 -4.52
CA GLU A 92 16.16 0.83 -4.73
C GLU A 92 14.84 0.31 -4.12
N PRO A 93 14.72 0.33 -2.78
CA PRO A 93 13.50 -0.09 -2.10
C PRO A 93 12.33 0.83 -2.46
N SER A 94 11.27 0.25 -3.03
CA SER A 94 10.09 1.00 -3.48
C SER A 94 8.78 0.38 -3.00
N LEU A 95 7.84 1.25 -2.69
CA LEU A 95 6.48 0.94 -2.30
C LEU A 95 5.53 1.70 -3.22
N LEU A 96 4.67 0.98 -3.93
CA LEU A 96 3.66 1.56 -4.80
C LEU A 96 2.27 1.18 -4.27
N PHE A 97 1.39 2.17 -4.13
CA PHE A 97 -0.02 1.95 -3.83
C PHE A 97 -0.84 2.07 -5.11
N LYS A 98 -1.34 0.95 -5.63
CA LYS A 98 -2.18 0.96 -6.84
C LYS A 98 -3.63 1.21 -6.44
N TYR A 99 -4.25 2.22 -7.04
CA TYR A 99 -5.64 2.56 -6.76
C TYR A 99 -6.55 1.57 -7.47
N TRP A 100 -7.45 0.96 -6.71
CA TRP A 100 -8.39 -0.06 -7.18
C TRP A 100 -9.85 0.38 -7.03
N CYS A 101 -10.08 1.69 -7.13
CA CYS A 101 -11.41 2.29 -7.08
C CYS A 101 -12.17 1.88 -5.81
N GLN A 102 -13.48 1.63 -5.96
CA GLN A 102 -14.36 1.10 -4.92
C GLN A 102 -14.54 -0.42 -5.01
N ALA A 103 -13.58 -1.13 -5.62
CA ALA A 103 -13.63 -2.59 -5.71
C ALA A 103 -13.68 -3.22 -4.31
N ASP A 104 -14.36 -4.37 -4.20
CA ASP A 104 -14.45 -5.13 -2.96
C ASP A 104 -13.05 -5.53 -2.47
N PRO A 105 -12.58 -4.98 -1.34
CA PRO A 105 -11.22 -5.21 -0.88
C PRO A 105 -10.98 -6.65 -0.45
N ASP A 106 -12.02 -7.39 -0.01
CA ASP A 106 -11.89 -8.81 0.32
C ASP A 106 -11.68 -9.65 -0.94
N HIS A 107 -12.39 -9.33 -2.03
CA HIS A 107 -12.19 -10.00 -3.31
C HIS A 107 -10.80 -9.70 -3.87
N VAL A 108 -10.36 -8.43 -3.87
CA VAL A 108 -9.01 -8.03 -4.30
C VAL A 108 -7.93 -8.77 -3.49
N PHE A 109 -8.03 -8.76 -2.16
CA PHE A 109 -7.08 -9.45 -1.30
C PHE A 109 -7.05 -10.96 -1.56
N SER A 110 -8.20 -11.60 -1.75
CA SER A 110 -8.27 -13.03 -2.02
C SER A 110 -7.56 -13.44 -3.32
N GLN A 111 -7.61 -12.62 -4.38
CA GLN A 111 -6.89 -12.89 -5.63
C GLN A 111 -5.38 -12.79 -5.42
N ILE A 112 -4.92 -11.70 -4.81
CA ILE A 112 -3.50 -11.45 -4.55
C ILE A 112 -2.93 -12.55 -3.64
N ASN A 113 -3.66 -12.93 -2.59
CA ASN A 113 -3.26 -13.99 -1.67
C ASN A 113 -3.20 -15.37 -2.36
N ALA A 114 -4.01 -15.58 -3.40
CA ALA A 114 -3.94 -16.77 -4.24
C ALA A 114 -2.87 -16.70 -5.34
N GLY A 115 -2.10 -15.61 -5.42
CA GLY A 115 -1.10 -15.37 -6.48
C GLY A 115 -1.71 -15.11 -7.86
N ARG A 116 -2.96 -14.66 -7.90
CA ARG A 116 -3.70 -14.33 -9.13
C ARG A 116 -3.74 -12.83 -9.36
N GLU A 117 -4.06 -12.43 -10.58
CA GLU A 117 -4.27 -11.02 -10.90
C GLU A 117 -5.51 -10.47 -10.15
N PRO A 118 -5.43 -9.24 -9.62
CA PRO A 118 -6.56 -8.57 -9.02
C PRO A 118 -7.69 -8.35 -10.05
N PRO A 119 -8.96 -8.24 -9.60
CA PRO A 119 -10.09 -8.02 -10.50
C PRO A 119 -9.92 -6.73 -11.32
N SER A 120 -10.62 -6.60 -12.45
CA SER A 120 -10.59 -5.37 -13.25
C SER A 120 -11.03 -4.15 -12.42
N ARG A 121 -10.36 -3.01 -12.64
CA ARG A 121 -10.77 -1.70 -12.12
C ARG A 121 -12.09 -1.32 -12.80
N LEU A 122 -13.21 -1.40 -12.08
CA LEU A 122 -14.53 -0.97 -12.56
C LEU A 122 -14.80 0.48 -12.16
#